data_AF-A0A523Y892-F1
#
_entry.id   AF-A0A523Y892-F1
#
_cell.length_a   1.000
_cell.length_b   1.000
_cell.length_c   1.000
_cell.angle_alpha   90.00
_cell.angle_beta   90.00
_cell.angle_gamma   90.00
#
_symmetry.space_group_name_H-M   'P 1'
#
loop_
_entity.id
_entity.type
_entity.pdbx_description
1 polymer ?
#
loop_
_entity_poly.entity_id
_entity_poly.type
_entity_poly.pdbx_seq_one_letter_code
_entity_poly.pdbx_strand_id
1 'polypeptide(L)'
;GAIIEDMGFSVYDMEFPRTKESEESREYWRRSVRKFTKELSTDLNKKLTRKKLKEAIKKVGYAQHLYHKLNILRKNINSPILGVDMFLVTNAFFFDKIDNWIEAMRELLKETQQRVEDEVNVAHKRSPRIVYTGSPPIFPNLKIPLLIEQSDAIIVADETCSSNRMFNDMVSVDEWFVNDMLDSVADRYLKGCTCPIFTKNEDRKRRIVDLVKEYKADGVVYQAFAGCQVYEMEQRSVLEAMEKEGIPVIYLESDYSPSHLGQLTTRIEAFVESLKNRKRKR
;
A
#
# COMPACT_ATOMS: atom_id res chain seq x y z
N GLY A 1 -18.41 3.85 -16.12
CA GLY A 1 -18.48 3.72 -17.58
C GLY A 1 -18.47 5.07 -18.30
N ALA A 2 -19.67 5.64 -18.51
CA ALA A 2 -20.00 6.59 -19.58
C ALA A 2 -18.88 7.53 -20.07
N ILE A 3 -18.32 8.37 -19.19
CA ILE A 3 -17.30 9.37 -19.60
C ILE A 3 -16.07 8.71 -20.24
N ILE A 4 -15.62 7.57 -19.72
CA ILE A 4 -14.45 6.83 -20.26
C ILE A 4 -14.84 6.10 -21.55
N GLU A 5 -16.08 5.63 -21.65
CA GLU A 5 -16.62 4.99 -22.85
C GLU A 5 -16.75 5.99 -24.00
N ASP A 6 -17.16 7.23 -23.72
CA ASP A 6 -17.20 8.35 -24.68
C ASP A 6 -15.80 8.70 -25.22
N MET A 7 -14.74 8.38 -24.47
CA MET A 7 -13.35 8.51 -24.92
C MET A 7 -12.88 7.33 -25.81
N GLY A 8 -13.77 6.37 -26.11
CA GLY A 8 -13.50 5.24 -27.00
C GLY A 8 -12.91 4.01 -26.32
N PHE A 9 -12.94 3.92 -24.99
CA PHE A 9 -12.45 2.76 -24.25
C PHE A 9 -13.57 1.82 -23.83
N SER A 10 -13.30 0.52 -23.81
CA SER A 10 -14.20 -0.45 -23.17
C SER A 10 -14.03 -0.41 -21.67
N VAL A 11 -15.14 -0.30 -20.93
CA VAL A 11 -15.15 -0.28 -19.47
C VAL A 11 -15.90 -1.50 -18.95
N TYR A 12 -15.31 -2.20 -17.97
CA TYR A 12 -15.99 -3.25 -17.23
C TYR A 12 -16.31 -2.73 -15.84
N ASP A 13 -17.60 -2.55 -15.55
CA ASP A 13 -18.03 -2.13 -14.23
C ASP A 13 -18.05 -3.33 -13.28
N MET A 14 -17.12 -3.33 -12.33
CA MET A 14 -17.09 -4.28 -11.21
C MET A 14 -17.78 -3.65 -10.01
N GLU A 15 -18.99 -4.12 -9.70
CA GLU A 15 -19.71 -3.65 -8.53
C GLU A 15 -19.03 -4.13 -7.24
N PHE A 16 -18.75 -3.22 -6.31
CA PHE A 16 -18.05 -3.49 -5.06
C PHE A 16 -18.96 -3.22 -3.86
N PRO A 17 -19.00 -4.10 -2.84
CA PRO A 17 -19.92 -3.94 -1.70
C PRO A 17 -19.49 -2.81 -0.75
N ARG A 18 -20.46 -2.28 0.03
CA ARG A 18 -20.22 -1.22 1.02
C ARG A 18 -19.62 -1.71 2.35
N THR A 19 -19.74 -3.01 2.63
CA THR A 19 -19.24 -3.67 3.83
C THR A 19 -18.46 -4.92 3.45
N LYS A 20 -17.56 -5.39 4.31
CA LYS A 20 -16.72 -6.57 4.06
C LYS A 20 -16.93 -7.71 5.06
N GLU A 21 -17.68 -7.44 6.12
CA GLU A 21 -17.94 -8.34 7.25
C GLU A 21 -19.15 -9.25 7.02
N SER A 22 -20.05 -8.88 6.12
CA SER A 22 -21.31 -9.59 5.86
C SER A 22 -21.13 -10.64 4.76
N GLU A 23 -21.77 -11.80 4.92
CA GLU A 23 -21.71 -12.87 3.91
C GLU A 23 -22.43 -12.46 2.63
N GLU A 24 -23.49 -11.65 2.72
CA GLU A 24 -24.22 -11.11 1.57
C GLU A 24 -23.30 -10.22 0.71
N SER A 25 -22.49 -9.39 1.36
CA SER A 25 -21.51 -8.53 0.69
C SER A 25 -20.43 -9.36 -0.01
N ARG A 26 -19.99 -10.44 0.65
CA ARG A 26 -18.99 -11.37 0.11
C ARG A 26 -19.53 -12.13 -1.10
N GLU A 27 -20.74 -12.67 -1.02
CA GLU A 27 -21.38 -13.37 -2.14
C GLU A 27 -21.59 -12.42 -3.34
N TYR A 28 -22.06 -11.20 -3.07
CA TYR A 28 -22.22 -10.16 -4.07
C TYR A 28 -20.90 -9.86 -4.80
N TRP A 29 -19.81 -9.66 -4.04
CA TRP A 29 -18.49 -9.41 -4.61
C TRP A 29 -17.97 -10.58 -5.45
N ARG A 30 -18.09 -11.81 -4.97
CA ARG A 30 -17.71 -13.02 -5.72
C ARG A 30 -18.47 -13.12 -7.04
N ARG A 31 -19.77 -12.81 -7.04
CA ARG A 31 -20.59 -12.77 -8.26
C ARG A 31 -20.10 -11.70 -9.24
N SER A 32 -19.76 -10.51 -8.75
CA SER A 32 -19.18 -9.41 -9.54
C SER A 32 -17.86 -9.83 -10.22
N VAL A 33 -16.95 -10.46 -9.47
CA VAL A 33 -15.67 -10.98 -9.99
C VAL A 33 -15.86 -12.08 -11.04
N ARG A 34 -16.80 -13.01 -10.82
CA ARG A 34 -17.13 -14.07 -11.79
C ARG A 34 -17.73 -13.49 -13.08
N LYS A 35 -18.63 -12.50 -12.97
CA LYS A 35 -19.22 -11.78 -14.12
C LYS A 35 -18.11 -11.11 -14.95
N PHE A 36 -17.27 -10.32 -14.30
CA PHE A 36 -16.11 -9.68 -14.93
C PHE A 36 -15.21 -10.70 -15.65
N THR A 37 -14.91 -11.81 -14.99
CA THR A 37 -14.07 -12.88 -15.56
C THR A 37 -14.67 -13.45 -16.85
N LYS A 38 -16.00 -13.64 -16.90
CA LYS A 38 -16.70 -14.14 -18.09
C LYS A 38 -16.69 -13.12 -19.23
N GLU A 39 -16.97 -11.85 -18.93
CA GLU A 39 -16.97 -10.76 -19.91
C GLU A 39 -15.58 -10.57 -20.52
N LEU A 40 -14.55 -10.43 -19.68
CA LEU A 40 -13.17 -10.30 -20.12
C LEU A 40 -12.70 -11.50 -20.96
N SER A 41 -13.08 -12.73 -20.57
CA SER A 41 -12.74 -13.94 -21.35
C SER A 41 -13.38 -13.95 -22.74
N THR A 42 -14.60 -13.41 -22.85
CA THR A 42 -15.35 -13.33 -24.11
C THR A 42 -14.69 -12.32 -25.04
N ASP A 43 -14.38 -11.13 -24.53
CA ASP A 43 -13.83 -10.04 -25.34
C ASP A 43 -12.39 -10.30 -25.77
N LEU A 44 -11.60 -10.96 -24.93
CA LEU A 44 -10.25 -11.41 -25.29
C LEU A 44 -10.26 -12.68 -26.18
N ASN A 45 -11.41 -13.29 -26.41
CA ASN A 45 -11.58 -14.61 -27.04
C ASN A 45 -10.62 -15.66 -26.45
N LYS A 46 -10.48 -15.66 -25.12
CA LYS A 46 -9.54 -16.50 -24.37
C LYS A 46 -10.24 -17.11 -23.17
N LYS A 47 -10.35 -18.44 -23.14
CA LYS A 47 -10.89 -19.16 -21.98
C LYS A 47 -9.93 -19.09 -20.79
N LEU A 48 -10.44 -18.69 -19.63
CA LEU A 48 -9.76 -18.91 -18.36
C LEU A 48 -9.75 -20.41 -18.04
N THR A 49 -8.55 -20.96 -17.77
CA THR A 49 -8.40 -22.38 -17.45
C THR A 49 -7.87 -22.54 -16.03
N ARG A 50 -8.19 -23.69 -15.41
CA ARG A 50 -7.66 -24.08 -14.10
C ARG A 50 -6.14 -23.90 -14.01
N LYS A 51 -5.43 -24.38 -15.03
CA LYS A 51 -3.96 -24.30 -15.10
C LYS A 51 -3.48 -22.84 -15.08
N LYS A 52 -4.00 -22.00 -15.99
CA LYS A 52 -3.59 -20.60 -16.10
C LYS A 52 -3.90 -19.79 -14.85
N LEU A 53 -5.08 -19.98 -14.24
CA LEU A 53 -5.45 -19.28 -13.01
C LEU A 53 -4.55 -19.71 -11.84
N LYS A 54 -4.30 -21.01 -11.69
CA LYS A 54 -3.39 -21.54 -10.68
C LYS A 54 -1.97 -21.00 -10.83
N GLU A 55 -1.45 -20.95 -12.05
CA GLU A 55 -0.13 -20.39 -12.34
C GLU A 55 -0.07 -18.89 -12.02
N ALA A 56 -1.11 -18.12 -12.39
CA ALA A 56 -1.19 -16.70 -12.07
C ALA A 56 -1.24 -16.43 -10.56
N ILE A 57 -2.08 -17.15 -9.82
CA ILE A 57 -2.17 -17.04 -8.35
C ILE A 57 -0.80 -17.31 -7.71
N LYS A 58 -0.13 -18.40 -8.11
CA LYS A 58 1.20 -18.73 -7.60
C LYS A 58 2.25 -17.67 -7.94
N LYS A 59 2.19 -17.12 -9.16
CA LYS A 59 3.14 -16.09 -9.61
C LYS A 59 2.98 -14.80 -8.82
N VAL A 60 1.75 -14.32 -8.65
CA VAL A 60 1.45 -13.15 -7.80
C VAL A 60 1.82 -13.41 -6.35
N GLY A 61 1.51 -14.59 -5.82
CA GLY A 61 1.92 -14.99 -4.47
C GLY A 61 3.45 -15.01 -4.27
N TYR A 62 4.21 -15.42 -5.29
CA TYR A 62 5.67 -15.34 -5.24
C TYR A 62 6.18 -13.89 -5.25
N ALA A 63 5.59 -13.01 -6.05
CA ALA A 63 5.89 -11.58 -6.03
C ALA A 63 5.61 -10.95 -4.65
N GLN A 64 4.46 -11.29 -4.04
CA GLN A 64 4.09 -10.89 -2.69
C GLN A 64 5.10 -11.40 -1.65
N HIS A 65 5.52 -12.66 -1.74
CA HIS A 65 6.55 -13.23 -0.87
C HIS A 65 7.89 -12.49 -0.94
N LEU A 66 8.34 -12.12 -2.13
CA LEU A 66 9.56 -11.31 -2.31
C LEU A 66 9.41 -9.92 -1.66
N TYR A 67 8.28 -9.25 -1.87
CA TYR A 67 7.96 -7.99 -1.21
C TYR A 67 7.96 -8.11 0.32
N HIS A 68 7.39 -9.17 0.87
CA HIS A 68 7.40 -9.42 2.32
C HIS A 68 8.81 -9.60 2.87
N LYS A 69 9.66 -10.38 2.19
CA LYS A 69 11.06 -10.55 2.58
C LYS A 69 11.80 -9.22 2.60
N LEU A 70 11.61 -8.38 1.58
CA LEU A 70 12.23 -7.06 1.52
C LEU A 70 11.76 -6.15 2.66
N ASN A 71 10.46 -6.16 2.98
CA ASN A 71 9.92 -5.38 4.09
C ASN A 71 10.41 -5.83 5.46
N ILE A 72 10.63 -7.12 5.67
CA ILE A 72 11.23 -7.63 6.92
C ILE A 72 12.61 -6.99 7.16
N LEU A 73 13.41 -6.80 6.11
CA LEU A 73 14.73 -6.15 6.23
C LEU A 73 14.64 -4.68 6.67
N ARG A 74 13.54 -3.99 6.37
CA ARG A 74 13.30 -2.60 6.79
C ARG A 74 12.94 -2.47 8.28
N LYS A 75 12.68 -3.59 8.98
CA LYS A 75 12.49 -3.60 10.45
C LYS A 75 13.81 -3.41 11.20
N ASN A 76 14.96 -3.58 10.55
CA ASN A 76 16.26 -3.29 11.12
C ASN A 76 16.37 -1.81 11.54
N ILE A 77 17.14 -1.56 12.62
CA ILE A 77 17.35 -0.20 13.11
C ILE A 77 18.08 0.66 12.07
N ASN A 78 19.10 0.07 11.43
CA ASN A 78 19.72 0.57 10.22
C ASN A 78 18.84 0.13 9.05
N SER A 79 18.18 1.07 8.39
CA SER A 79 17.37 0.73 7.23
C SER A 79 18.28 0.58 6.01
N PRO A 80 18.22 -0.55 5.28
CA PRO A 80 19.11 -0.80 4.15
C PRO A 80 18.64 -0.13 2.83
N ILE A 81 17.42 0.39 2.81
CA ILE A 81 16.75 1.00 1.65
C ILE A 81 15.84 2.15 2.09
N LEU A 82 15.70 3.15 1.23
CA LEU A 82 14.81 4.30 1.43
C LEU A 82 13.35 3.89 1.18
N GLY A 83 12.41 4.55 1.84
CA GLY A 83 11.00 4.29 1.59
C GLY A 83 10.52 4.85 0.26
N VAL A 84 11.12 5.93 -0.27
CA VAL A 84 10.83 6.39 -1.64
C VAL A 84 11.18 5.33 -2.69
N ASP A 85 12.30 4.64 -2.52
CA ASP A 85 12.72 3.54 -3.41
C ASP A 85 11.73 2.38 -3.33
N MET A 86 11.21 2.07 -2.13
CA MET A 86 10.16 1.07 -1.97
C MET A 86 8.87 1.45 -2.70
N PHE A 87 8.49 2.74 -2.70
CA PHE A 87 7.34 3.18 -3.50
C PHE A 87 7.61 3.09 -5.00
N LEU A 88 8.83 3.38 -5.47
CA LEU A 88 9.19 3.17 -6.87
C LEU A 88 9.08 1.69 -7.26
N VAL A 89 9.59 0.80 -6.42
CA VAL A 89 9.51 -0.65 -6.59
C VAL A 89 8.05 -1.12 -6.70
N THR A 90 7.16 -0.69 -5.81
CA THR A 90 5.75 -1.10 -5.88
C THR A 90 5.01 -0.42 -7.03
N ASN A 91 5.37 0.81 -7.40
CA ASN A 91 4.82 1.47 -8.58
C ASN A 91 5.20 0.74 -9.87
N ALA A 92 6.43 0.24 -9.99
CA ALA A 92 6.88 -0.53 -11.16
C ALA A 92 6.02 -1.79 -11.41
N PHE A 93 5.43 -2.39 -10.36
CA PHE A 93 4.53 -3.53 -10.48
C PHE A 93 3.28 -3.23 -11.33
N PHE A 94 2.82 -1.98 -11.38
CA PHE A 94 1.66 -1.58 -12.20
C PHE A 94 1.98 -1.50 -13.70
N PHE A 95 3.25 -1.31 -14.06
CA PHE A 95 3.65 -0.97 -15.43
C PHE A 95 4.50 -2.06 -16.10
N ASP A 96 5.23 -2.85 -15.31
CA ASP A 96 6.12 -3.89 -15.84
C ASP A 96 5.43 -5.26 -15.94
N LYS A 97 6.02 -6.15 -16.73
CA LYS A 97 5.66 -7.56 -16.71
C LYS A 97 6.09 -8.15 -15.38
N ILE A 98 5.18 -8.87 -14.73
CA ILE A 98 5.44 -9.50 -13.42
C ILE A 98 6.73 -10.34 -13.37
N ASP A 99 7.13 -11.00 -14.47
CA ASP A 99 8.36 -11.79 -14.52
C ASP A 99 9.63 -10.91 -14.46
N ASN A 100 9.62 -9.76 -15.14
CA ASN A 100 10.70 -8.78 -15.06
C ASN A 100 10.79 -8.18 -13.65
N TRP A 101 9.64 -7.80 -13.09
CA TRP A 101 9.55 -7.26 -11.73
C TRP A 101 10.04 -8.27 -10.69
N ILE A 102 9.68 -9.55 -10.83
CA ILE A 102 10.15 -10.62 -9.96
C ILE A 102 11.67 -10.73 -10.00
N GLU A 103 12.28 -10.69 -11.20
CA GLU A 103 13.74 -10.80 -11.30
C GLU A 103 14.44 -9.59 -10.68
N ALA A 104 14.00 -8.38 -11.00
CA ALA A 104 14.52 -7.15 -10.39
C ALA A 104 14.37 -7.16 -8.86
N MET A 105 13.25 -7.68 -8.33
CA MET A 105 13.03 -7.82 -6.90
C MET A 105 13.94 -8.86 -6.24
N ARG A 106 14.32 -9.93 -6.94
CA ARG A 106 15.28 -10.91 -6.42
C ARG A 106 16.68 -10.31 -6.32
N GLU A 107 17.09 -9.54 -7.32
CA GLU A 107 18.36 -8.81 -7.32
C GLU A 107 18.39 -7.76 -6.21
N LEU A 108 17.34 -6.93 -6.11
CA LEU A 108 17.21 -5.91 -5.08
C LEU A 108 17.21 -6.54 -3.67
N LEU A 109 16.49 -7.65 -3.49
CA LEU A 109 16.47 -8.36 -2.22
C LEU A 109 17.86 -8.86 -1.83
N LYS A 110 18.61 -9.45 -2.77
CA LYS A 110 19.98 -9.91 -2.55
C LYS A 110 20.89 -8.75 -2.14
N GLU A 111 20.84 -7.63 -2.85
CA GLU A 111 21.62 -6.44 -2.51
C GLU A 111 21.24 -5.89 -1.14
N THR A 112 19.94 -5.81 -0.84
CA THR A 112 19.44 -5.28 0.43
C THR A 112 19.82 -6.19 1.60
N GLN A 113 19.86 -7.51 1.40
CA GLN A 113 20.38 -8.46 2.39
C GLN A 113 21.86 -8.20 2.68
N GLN A 114 22.68 -8.02 1.65
CA GLN A 114 24.10 -7.67 1.83
C GLN A 114 24.26 -6.34 2.59
N ARG A 115 23.47 -5.32 2.25
CA ARG A 115 23.46 -4.04 2.98
C ARG A 115 23.13 -4.20 4.47
N VAL A 116 22.25 -5.14 4.83
CA VAL A 116 21.97 -5.45 6.24
C VAL A 116 23.17 -6.09 6.92
N GLU A 117 23.84 -7.04 6.26
CA GLU A 117 25.06 -7.70 6.78
C GLU A 117 26.22 -6.71 6.97
N ASP A 118 26.36 -5.76 6.04
CA ASP A 118 27.36 -4.69 6.06
C ASP A 118 26.99 -3.51 6.98
N GLU A 119 25.89 -3.64 7.73
CA GLU A 119 25.32 -2.61 8.62
C GLU A 119 25.03 -1.26 7.95
N VAL A 120 24.83 -1.23 6.63
CA VAL A 120 24.51 -0.03 5.86
C VAL A 120 23.20 0.58 6.36
N ASN A 121 23.24 1.89 6.62
CA ASN A 121 22.05 2.68 6.91
C ASN A 121 21.92 3.82 5.90
N VAL A 122 20.84 3.82 5.13
CA VAL A 122 20.61 4.87 4.10
C VAL A 122 20.15 6.20 4.70
N ALA A 123 19.73 6.21 5.96
CA ALA A 123 19.38 7.41 6.71
C ALA A 123 20.41 7.68 7.82
N HIS A 124 20.35 8.86 8.45
CA HIS A 124 21.17 9.13 9.61
C HIS A 124 20.74 8.24 10.80
N LYS A 125 21.69 7.89 11.68
CA LYS A 125 21.46 7.00 12.85
C LYS A 125 20.30 7.45 13.75
N ARG A 126 19.99 8.75 13.76
CA ARG A 126 18.92 9.36 14.58
C ARG A 126 17.73 9.86 13.77
N SER A 127 17.68 9.62 12.45
CA SER A 127 16.54 10.00 11.63
C SER A 127 15.25 9.36 12.19
N PRO A 128 14.17 10.14 12.37
CA PRO A 128 12.89 9.58 12.76
C PRO A 128 12.37 8.58 11.72
N ARG A 129 11.80 7.48 12.22
CA ARG A 129 11.21 6.42 11.39
C ARG A 129 9.71 6.70 11.21
N ILE A 130 9.23 6.67 9.97
CA ILE A 130 7.87 7.10 9.61
C ILE A 130 7.06 5.93 9.05
N VAL A 131 5.81 5.82 9.48
CA VAL A 131 4.76 5.09 8.75
C VAL A 131 4.02 6.07 7.86
N TYR A 132 3.91 5.75 6.57
CA TYR A 132 3.15 6.55 5.60
C TYR A 132 1.76 5.95 5.38
N THR A 133 0.70 6.75 5.42
CA THR A 133 -0.67 6.26 5.19
C THR A 133 -1.53 7.28 4.45
N GLY A 134 -2.63 6.81 3.86
CA GLY A 134 -3.62 7.64 3.19
C GLY A 134 -3.67 7.42 1.69
N SER A 135 -3.81 8.50 0.94
CA SER A 135 -3.75 8.49 -0.51
C SER A 135 -2.42 7.87 -0.99
N PRO A 136 -2.45 6.98 -2.00
CA PRO A 136 -1.25 6.30 -2.46
C PRO A 136 -0.31 7.27 -3.19
N PRO A 137 1.02 7.21 -2.96
CA PRO A 137 1.97 7.84 -3.85
C PRO A 137 2.05 7.00 -5.13
N ILE A 138 1.62 7.61 -6.25
CA ILE A 138 1.63 6.99 -7.58
C ILE A 138 2.59 7.76 -8.46
N PHE A 139 3.56 7.07 -9.07
CA PHE A 139 4.51 7.69 -9.99
C PHE A 139 3.78 8.41 -11.13
N PRO A 140 4.13 9.67 -11.47
CA PRO A 140 5.33 10.40 -11.02
C PRO A 140 5.18 11.21 -9.72
N ASN A 141 4.02 11.18 -9.06
CA ASN A 141 3.78 11.94 -7.84
C ASN A 141 4.32 11.23 -6.58
N LEU A 142 5.60 11.46 -6.32
CA LEU A 142 6.30 11.04 -5.09
C LEU A 142 6.63 12.23 -4.16
N LYS A 143 5.92 13.36 -4.33
CA LYS A 143 6.21 14.64 -3.65
C LYS A 143 6.35 14.50 -2.14
N ILE A 144 5.35 13.92 -1.47
CA ILE A 144 5.37 13.81 0.00
C ILE A 144 6.43 12.80 0.50
N PRO A 145 6.54 11.58 -0.06
CA PRO A 145 7.65 10.69 0.29
C PRO A 145 9.04 11.33 0.17
N LEU A 146 9.29 12.04 -0.92
CA LEU A 146 10.55 12.75 -1.16
C LEU A 146 10.81 13.81 -0.09
N LEU A 147 9.83 14.66 0.21
CA LEU A 147 9.97 15.70 1.22
C LEU A 147 10.25 15.12 2.61
N ILE A 148 9.60 14.02 2.99
CA ILE A 148 9.85 13.35 4.28
C ILE A 148 11.31 12.93 4.40
N GLU A 149 11.86 12.27 3.38
CA GLU A 149 13.22 11.73 3.45
C GLU A 149 14.29 12.82 3.27
N GLN A 150 13.99 13.88 2.51
CA GLN A 150 14.82 15.08 2.42
C GLN A 150 14.89 15.87 3.75
N SER A 151 13.84 15.80 4.58
CA SER A 151 13.81 16.42 5.91
C SER A 151 14.53 15.61 7.01
N ASP A 152 15.37 14.63 6.64
CA ASP A 152 16.10 13.76 7.57
C ASP A 152 15.16 12.90 8.45
N ALA A 153 14.20 12.26 7.79
CA ALA A 153 13.42 11.14 8.29
C ALA A 153 13.52 9.96 7.31
N ILE A 154 12.98 8.80 7.69
CA ILE A 154 12.96 7.63 6.81
C ILE A 154 11.61 6.93 6.86
N ILE A 155 11.05 6.61 5.69
CA ILE A 155 9.78 5.88 5.62
C ILE A 155 10.10 4.37 5.70
N VAL A 156 9.67 3.74 6.79
CA VAL A 156 10.02 2.34 7.10
C VAL A 156 8.89 1.37 6.83
N ALA A 157 7.66 1.87 6.73
CA ALA A 157 6.48 1.11 6.36
C ALA A 157 5.41 2.04 5.78
N ASP A 158 4.44 1.44 5.11
CA ASP A 158 3.27 2.16 4.59
C ASP A 158 1.98 1.37 4.83
N GLU A 159 0.87 2.10 4.75
CA GLU A 159 -0.49 1.59 4.76
C GLU A 159 -1.25 2.25 3.58
N THR A 160 -0.87 1.89 2.35
CA THR A 160 -1.44 2.46 1.11
C THR A 160 -1.89 1.37 0.13
N CYS A 161 -2.82 1.71 -0.76
CA CYS A 161 -3.33 0.76 -1.76
C CYS A 161 -2.37 0.46 -2.92
N SER A 162 -1.34 1.29 -3.13
CA SER A 162 -0.32 1.09 -4.17
C SER A 162 0.94 0.37 -3.69
N SER A 163 0.99 0.02 -2.41
CA SER A 163 2.13 -0.68 -1.80
C SER A 163 1.60 -1.74 -0.83
N ASN A 164 1.58 -1.47 0.49
CA ASN A 164 1.33 -2.51 1.49
C ASN A 164 0.04 -3.29 1.24
N ARG A 165 -1.12 -2.63 1.08
CA ARG A 165 -2.41 -3.33 0.92
C ARG A 165 -2.46 -4.20 -0.34
N MET A 166 -1.69 -3.86 -1.37
CA MET A 166 -1.62 -4.69 -2.58
C MET A 166 -0.89 -6.00 -2.31
N PHE A 167 0.21 -5.95 -1.56
CA PHE A 167 1.09 -7.10 -1.39
C PHE A 167 0.92 -7.88 -0.08
N ASN A 168 0.30 -7.32 0.95
CA ASN A 168 0.37 -7.86 2.31
C ASN A 168 -0.38 -9.20 2.50
N ASP A 169 -1.42 -9.45 1.69
CA ASP A 169 -2.27 -10.64 1.81
C ASP A 169 -2.14 -11.54 0.59
N MET A 170 -1.69 -12.78 0.77
CA MET A 170 -1.70 -13.77 -0.32
C MET A 170 -3.09 -14.39 -0.50
N VAL A 171 -3.38 -14.86 -1.72
CA VAL A 171 -4.62 -15.59 -1.99
C VAL A 171 -4.59 -16.93 -1.24
N SER A 172 -5.54 -17.15 -0.33
CA SER A 172 -5.74 -18.44 0.33
C SER A 172 -6.70 -19.28 -0.51
N VAL A 173 -6.16 -20.32 -1.16
CA VAL A 173 -6.94 -21.25 -2.01
C VAL A 173 -7.26 -22.50 -1.22
N ASP A 174 -8.54 -22.71 -0.94
CA ASP A 174 -9.02 -23.93 -0.27
C ASP A 174 -9.04 -25.09 -1.26
N GLU A 175 -9.67 -24.87 -2.42
CA GLU A 175 -9.82 -25.86 -3.48
C GLU A 175 -9.31 -25.34 -4.83
N TRP A 176 -8.66 -26.20 -5.60
CA TRP A 176 -8.01 -25.81 -6.85
C TRP A 176 -8.95 -25.90 -8.08
N PHE A 177 -10.26 -25.82 -7.91
CA PHE A 177 -11.19 -25.66 -9.04
C PHE A 177 -11.33 -24.18 -9.43
N VAL A 178 -11.82 -23.91 -10.65
CA VAL A 178 -11.81 -22.54 -11.20
C VAL A 178 -12.66 -21.59 -10.37
N ASN A 179 -13.87 -21.98 -9.99
CA ASN A 179 -14.77 -21.13 -9.22
C ASN A 179 -14.25 -20.87 -7.79
N ASP A 180 -13.70 -21.90 -7.14
CA ASP A 180 -13.11 -21.76 -5.80
C ASP A 180 -11.88 -20.84 -5.82
N MET A 181 -11.00 -20.97 -6.82
CA MET A 181 -9.87 -20.05 -6.99
C MET A 181 -10.33 -18.60 -7.26
N LEU A 182 -11.37 -18.40 -8.08
CA LEU A 182 -11.92 -17.06 -8.32
C LEU A 182 -12.50 -16.45 -7.05
N ASP A 183 -13.18 -17.27 -6.25
CA ASP A 183 -13.74 -16.86 -4.97
C ASP A 183 -12.66 -16.53 -3.94
N SER A 184 -11.57 -17.30 -3.90
CA SER A 184 -10.40 -17.01 -3.08
C SER A 184 -9.73 -15.70 -3.49
N VAL A 185 -9.60 -15.44 -4.79
CA VAL A 185 -9.08 -14.16 -5.30
C VAL A 185 -10.02 -13.02 -4.89
N ALA A 186 -11.32 -13.17 -5.08
CA ALA A 186 -12.32 -12.18 -4.66
C ALA A 186 -12.20 -11.88 -3.16
N ASP A 187 -12.19 -12.92 -2.32
CA ASP A 187 -12.08 -12.82 -0.88
C ASP A 187 -10.82 -12.07 -0.43
N ARG A 188 -9.67 -12.32 -1.07
CA ARG A 188 -8.41 -11.62 -0.77
C ARG A 188 -8.59 -10.09 -0.88
N TYR A 189 -9.22 -9.61 -1.95
CA TYR A 189 -9.41 -8.19 -2.20
C TYR A 189 -10.54 -7.55 -1.37
N LEU A 190 -11.43 -8.35 -0.77
CA LEU A 190 -12.50 -7.84 0.08
C LEU A 190 -12.12 -7.85 1.56
N LYS A 191 -11.72 -9.01 2.10
CA LYS A 191 -11.57 -9.24 3.54
C LYS A 191 -10.38 -8.47 4.14
N GLY A 192 -9.21 -8.55 3.49
CA GLY A 192 -7.98 -7.88 3.95
C GLY A 192 -7.94 -6.38 3.67
N CYS A 193 -8.92 -5.84 2.93
CA CYS A 193 -8.89 -4.45 2.50
C CYS A 193 -9.21 -3.48 3.65
N THR A 194 -8.29 -2.56 3.91
CA THR A 194 -8.39 -1.50 4.94
C THR A 194 -8.76 -0.14 4.34
N CYS A 195 -9.41 -0.12 3.17
CA CYS A 195 -9.76 1.11 2.47
C CYS A 195 -10.87 1.90 3.17
N PRO A 196 -10.79 3.24 3.28
CA PRO A 196 -11.84 4.08 3.88
C PRO A 196 -13.21 4.03 3.17
N ILE A 197 -13.34 3.36 2.03
CA ILE A 197 -14.62 3.25 1.30
C ILE A 197 -15.65 2.40 2.06
N PHE A 198 -15.21 1.56 3.01
CA PHE A 198 -16.10 0.73 3.80
C PHE A 198 -16.72 1.52 4.96
N THR A 199 -18.00 1.25 5.24
CA THR A 199 -18.74 1.91 6.34
C THR A 199 -18.10 1.69 7.72
N LYS A 200 -17.44 0.55 7.92
CA LYS A 200 -16.69 0.20 9.14
C LYS A 200 -15.28 -0.19 8.74
N ASN A 201 -14.28 0.41 9.41
CA ASN A 201 -12.88 0.18 9.05
C ASN A 201 -11.93 0.31 10.26
N GLU A 202 -12.31 -0.27 11.39
CA GLU A 202 -11.46 -0.30 12.59
C GLU A 202 -10.12 -1.03 12.34
N ASP A 203 -10.10 -1.97 11.38
CA ASP A 203 -8.90 -2.69 10.97
C ASP A 203 -7.81 -1.74 10.44
N ARG A 204 -8.18 -0.66 9.76
CA ARG A 204 -7.20 0.32 9.26
C ARG A 204 -6.45 0.99 10.41
N LYS A 205 -7.17 1.42 11.45
CA LYS A 205 -6.57 2.06 12.63
C LYS A 205 -5.63 1.08 13.33
N ARG A 206 -6.07 -0.15 13.56
CA ARG A 206 -5.25 -1.23 14.14
C ARG A 206 -4.00 -1.49 13.29
N ARG A 207 -4.17 -1.60 11.98
CA ARG A 207 -3.06 -1.85 11.05
C ARG A 207 -1.98 -0.76 11.12
N ILE A 208 -2.37 0.52 11.19
CA ILE A 208 -1.40 1.62 11.32
C ILE A 208 -0.65 1.51 12.66
N VAL A 209 -1.35 1.22 13.76
CA VAL A 209 -0.72 1.00 15.09
C VAL A 209 0.26 -0.17 15.04
N ASP A 210 -0.14 -1.29 14.44
CA ASP A 210 0.69 -2.49 14.31
C ASP A 210 1.95 -2.20 13.49
N LEU A 211 1.83 -1.46 12.38
CA LEU A 211 2.97 -1.02 11.58
C LEU A 211 3.93 -0.14 12.38
N VAL A 212 3.40 0.80 13.18
CA VAL A 212 4.24 1.64 14.05
C VAL A 212 5.02 0.80 15.05
N LYS A 213 4.36 -0.19 15.68
CA LYS A 213 4.99 -1.10 16.65
C LYS A 213 6.02 -2.02 15.99
N GLU A 214 5.65 -2.70 14.91
CA GLU A 214 6.48 -3.67 14.20
C GLU A 214 7.75 -3.05 13.59
N TYR A 215 7.64 -1.83 13.05
CA TYR A 215 8.75 -1.14 12.39
C TYR A 215 9.46 -0.13 13.28
N LYS A 216 9.09 -0.07 14.58
CA LYS A 216 9.62 0.87 15.57
C LYS A 216 9.57 2.31 15.05
N ALA A 217 8.44 2.70 14.47
CA ALA A 217 8.27 4.03 13.91
C ALA A 217 8.11 5.07 15.02
N ASP A 218 8.64 6.25 14.79
CA ASP A 218 8.58 7.41 15.68
C ASP A 218 7.32 8.25 15.45
N GLY A 219 6.71 8.16 14.26
CA GLY A 219 5.47 8.87 13.92
C GLY A 219 4.81 8.40 12.63
N VAL A 220 3.64 8.96 12.35
CA VAL A 220 2.81 8.66 11.18
C VAL A 220 2.63 9.92 10.34
N VAL A 221 2.80 9.81 9.03
CA VAL A 221 2.37 10.84 8.08
C VAL A 221 1.12 10.33 7.36
N TYR A 222 0.01 11.02 7.58
CA TYR A 222 -1.24 10.79 6.89
C TYR A 222 -1.35 11.80 5.74
N GLN A 223 -1.43 11.31 4.50
CA GLN A 223 -1.58 12.16 3.33
C GLN A 223 -2.94 11.93 2.67
N ALA A 224 -3.63 12.99 2.25
CA ALA A 224 -4.79 12.91 1.39
C ALA A 224 -4.63 13.81 0.17
N PHE A 225 -5.12 13.36 -0.99
CA PHE A 225 -5.21 14.23 -2.15
C PHE A 225 -6.34 15.24 -1.97
N ALA A 226 -6.14 16.49 -2.41
CA ALA A 226 -7.19 17.49 -2.47
C ALA A 226 -8.40 16.93 -3.24
N GLY A 227 -9.59 17.02 -2.64
CA GLY A 227 -10.83 16.45 -3.19
C GLY A 227 -11.02 14.94 -2.93
N CYS A 228 -10.10 14.26 -2.24
CA CYS A 228 -10.27 12.86 -1.87
C CYS A 228 -11.10 12.71 -0.59
N GLN A 229 -12.42 12.86 -0.75
CA GLN A 229 -13.38 12.89 0.36
C GLN A 229 -13.28 11.68 1.30
N VAL A 230 -13.02 10.48 0.78
CA VAL A 230 -12.97 9.26 1.61
C VAL A 230 -11.84 9.30 2.64
N TYR A 231 -10.64 9.77 2.25
CA TYR A 231 -9.52 9.89 3.19
C TYR A 231 -9.66 11.13 4.07
N GLU A 232 -10.22 12.22 3.55
CA GLU A 232 -10.47 13.45 4.32
C GLU A 232 -11.53 13.23 5.42
N MET A 233 -12.60 12.50 5.13
CA MET A 233 -13.63 12.17 6.12
C MET A 233 -13.11 11.24 7.22
N GLU A 234 -12.24 10.28 6.89
CA GLU A 234 -11.74 9.32 7.88
C GLU A 234 -10.61 9.89 8.76
N GLN A 235 -9.86 10.90 8.29
CA GLN A 235 -8.61 11.34 8.93
C GLN A 235 -8.76 11.64 10.42
N ARG A 236 -9.84 12.32 10.83
CA ARG A 236 -10.09 12.63 12.25
C ARG A 236 -10.10 11.38 13.13
N SER A 237 -10.78 10.32 12.67
CA SER A 237 -10.89 9.07 13.44
C SER A 237 -9.55 8.33 13.56
N VAL A 238 -8.68 8.45 12.55
CA VAL A 238 -7.33 7.88 12.57
C VAL A 238 -6.42 8.70 13.47
N LEU A 239 -6.48 10.02 13.40
CA LEU A 239 -5.72 10.93 14.26
C LEU A 239 -6.05 10.70 15.74
N GLU A 240 -7.33 10.63 16.10
CA GLU A 240 -7.78 10.32 17.46
C GLU A 240 -7.30 8.94 17.94
N ALA A 241 -7.23 7.94 17.06
CA ALA A 241 -6.69 6.62 17.41
C ALA A 241 -5.17 6.64 17.65
N MET A 242 -4.42 7.39 16.85
CA MET A 242 -2.98 7.56 17.06
C MET A 242 -2.68 8.30 18.36
N GLU A 243 -3.45 9.36 18.66
CA GLU A 243 -3.31 10.14 19.90
C GLU A 243 -3.56 9.27 21.14
N LYS A 244 -4.58 8.42 21.13
CA LYS A 244 -4.86 7.45 22.21
C LYS A 244 -3.70 6.48 22.47
N GLU A 245 -2.98 6.08 21.42
CA GLU A 245 -1.78 5.23 21.52
C GLU A 245 -0.50 6.05 21.81
N GLY A 246 -0.59 7.38 21.92
CA GLY A 246 0.54 8.28 22.14
C GLY A 246 1.49 8.42 20.93
N ILE A 247 1.03 8.05 19.74
CA ILE A 247 1.76 8.06 18.47
C ILE A 247 1.62 9.45 17.82
N PRO A 248 2.73 10.19 17.55
CA PRO A 248 2.68 11.41 16.78
C PRO A 248 2.15 11.17 15.37
N VAL A 249 1.23 12.00 14.92
CA VAL A 249 0.67 11.95 13.57
C VAL A 249 0.52 13.35 13.00
N ILE A 250 0.78 13.51 11.70
CA ILE A 250 0.48 14.73 10.96
C ILE A 250 -0.43 14.42 9.76
N TYR A 251 -1.46 15.24 9.56
CA TYR A 251 -2.27 15.24 8.35
C TYR A 251 -1.73 16.25 7.34
N LEU A 252 -1.50 15.79 6.11
CA LEU A 252 -1.05 16.61 4.98
C LEU A 252 -2.03 16.47 3.82
N GLU A 253 -2.55 17.59 3.35
CA GLU A 253 -3.27 17.64 2.08
C GLU A 253 -2.29 18.01 0.96
N SER A 254 -2.41 17.34 -0.19
CA SER A 254 -1.56 17.61 -1.34
C SER A 254 -2.25 17.28 -2.66
N ASP A 255 -1.61 17.61 -3.77
CA ASP A 255 -2.09 17.35 -5.12
C ASP A 255 -0.91 16.96 -6.05
N TYR A 256 -1.15 16.89 -7.36
CA TYR A 256 -0.10 16.65 -8.36
C TYR A 256 0.63 17.92 -8.80
N SER A 257 0.17 19.10 -8.38
CA SER A 257 0.78 20.35 -8.80
C SER A 257 2.09 20.59 -8.03
N PRO A 258 3.04 21.38 -8.59
CA PRO A 258 4.21 21.84 -7.84
C PRO A 258 3.86 22.91 -6.79
N SER A 259 2.60 23.32 -6.70
CA SER A 259 2.15 24.30 -5.73
C SER A 259 2.31 23.79 -4.29
N HIS A 260 2.39 24.73 -3.35
CA HIS A 260 2.46 24.46 -1.90
C HIS A 260 3.70 23.68 -1.42
N LEU A 261 4.70 23.44 -2.29
CA LEU A 261 5.94 22.75 -1.90
C LEU A 261 6.58 23.38 -0.66
N GLY A 262 6.81 24.69 -0.65
CA GLY A 262 7.43 25.37 0.50
C GLY A 262 6.64 25.21 1.80
N GLN A 263 5.30 25.32 1.74
CA GLN A 263 4.44 25.14 2.90
C GLN A 263 4.47 23.69 3.42
N LEU A 264 4.43 22.71 2.52
CA LEU A 264 4.52 21.29 2.86
C LEU A 264 5.88 20.96 3.47
N THR A 265 6.97 21.47 2.89
CA THR A 265 8.33 21.34 3.41
C THR A 265 8.41 21.83 4.85
N THR A 266 8.00 23.07 5.15
CA THR A 266 8.06 23.61 6.52
C THR A 266 7.26 22.78 7.52
N ARG A 267 6.07 22.27 7.12
CA ARG A 267 5.24 21.43 8.00
C ARG A 267 5.89 20.07 8.28
N ILE A 268 6.48 19.45 7.26
CA ILE A 268 7.20 18.17 7.39
C ILE A 268 8.45 18.36 8.24
N GLU A 269 9.26 19.38 7.98
CA GLU A 269 10.46 19.70 8.77
C GLU A 269 10.13 19.92 10.25
N ALA A 270 9.09 20.71 10.54
CA ALA A 270 8.64 20.96 11.91
C ALA A 270 8.18 19.66 12.61
N PHE A 271 7.48 18.79 11.88
CA PHE A 271 7.08 17.49 12.41
C PHE A 271 8.29 16.59 12.69
N VAL A 272 9.22 16.48 11.75
CA VAL A 272 10.45 15.68 11.90
C VAL A 272 11.31 16.20 13.06
N GLU A 273 11.45 17.52 13.21
CA GLU A 273 12.19 18.11 14.33
C GLU A 273 11.50 17.84 15.68
N SER A 274 10.17 17.89 15.73
CA SER A 274 9.40 17.47 16.92
C SER A 274 9.67 16.01 17.30
N LEU A 275 9.71 15.10 16.32
CA LEU A 275 10.03 13.69 16.54
C LEU A 275 11.47 13.52 17.07
N LYS A 276 12.45 14.21 16.48
CA LYS A 276 13.85 14.20 16.94
C LYS A 276 13.96 14.65 18.41
N ASN A 277 13.26 15.72 18.78
CA ASN A 277 13.26 16.24 20.15
C ASN A 277 12.59 15.28 21.14
N ARG A 278 11.50 14.61 20.75
CA ARG A 278 10.87 13.57 21.58
C ARG A 278 11.79 12.37 21.78
N LYS A 279 12.54 11.97 20.75
CA LYS A 279 13.51 10.86 20.80
C LYS A 279 14.73 11.17 21.67
N ARG A 280 15.18 12.43 21.72
CA ARG A 280 16.27 12.88 22.61
C ARG A 280 15.90 12.86 24.10
N LYS A 281 14.60 12.95 24.43
CA LYS A 281 14.08 12.96 25.80
C LYS A 281 13.78 11.55 26.36
N ARG A 282 13.76 10.53 25.51
CA ARG A 282 13.57 9.12 25.87
C ARG A 282 14.93 8.47 26.07
#